data_AF-A0ABD5AZ03-F1
#
_entry.id   AF-A0ABD5AZ03-F1
#
_cell.length_a   1.000
_cell.length_b   1.000
_cell.length_c   1.000
_cell.angle_alpha   90.00
_cell.angle_beta   90.00
_cell.angle_gamma   90.00
#
_symmetry.space_group_name_H-M   'P 1'
#
loop_
_entity.id
_entity.type
_entity.pdbx_description
1 polymer ?
#
loop_
_entity_poly.entity_id
_entity_poly.type
_entity_poly.pdbx_seq_one_letter_code
_entity_poly.pdbx_strand_id
1 'polypeptide(L)'
;TYLSGYIVGTLDFETLVFEHGEFQELDAGFDFYAPQTIEDEAGRRVLIGWMGIPDVEYPTDADGWAHCLTLPRTLTIENQILKQKPHMHLRKLRSNEESALGYANKFIKQLHPYEGVQYELVVDILENESSAFELQLRASSHESTVIRYETATKEVILERFDSGALPFPVEGTSRSTRLNSELKQLRIFVDTSSIEI
;
A
#
# COMPACT_ATOMS: atom_id res chain seq x y z
N THR A 1 -16.59 5.66 -1.65
CA THR A 1 -15.26 5.28 -2.19
C THR A 1 -15.12 5.68 -3.65
N TYR A 2 -14.02 6.35 -4.01
CA TYR A 2 -13.65 6.57 -5.40
C TYR A 2 -12.65 5.48 -5.80
N LEU A 3 -12.97 4.70 -6.84
CA LEU A 3 -12.09 3.63 -7.31
C LEU A 3 -11.26 4.11 -8.48
N SER A 4 -9.97 3.84 -8.41
CA SER A 4 -9.06 3.96 -9.54
C SER A 4 -8.64 2.56 -9.95
N GLY A 5 -8.69 2.25 -11.24
CA GLY A 5 -8.38 0.93 -11.74
C GLY A 5 -7.86 0.92 -13.17
N TYR A 6 -7.61 -0.27 -13.68
CA TYR A 6 -7.11 -0.50 -15.02
C TYR A 6 -7.91 -1.60 -15.71
N ILE A 7 -7.86 -1.59 -17.03
CA ILE A 7 -8.40 -2.63 -17.89
C ILE A 7 -7.29 -3.02 -18.86
N VAL A 8 -7.02 -4.31 -19.01
CA VAL A 8 -6.07 -4.83 -20.00
C VAL A 8 -6.85 -5.31 -21.22
N GLY A 9 -6.40 -4.89 -22.40
CA GLY A 9 -7.06 -5.24 -23.66
C GLY A 9 -6.30 -4.74 -24.88
N THR A 10 -6.89 -4.95 -26.04
CA THR A 10 -6.39 -4.53 -27.34
C THR A 10 -7.36 -3.51 -27.94
N LEU A 11 -6.86 -2.32 -28.25
CA LEU A 11 -7.61 -1.29 -28.96
C LEU A 11 -7.29 -1.37 -30.45
N ASP A 12 -8.31 -1.61 -31.26
CA ASP A 12 -8.24 -1.39 -32.70
C ASP A 12 -8.48 0.10 -32.98
N PHE A 13 -7.46 0.78 -33.50
CA PHE A 13 -7.53 2.22 -33.81
C PHE A 13 -8.29 2.55 -35.09
N GLU A 14 -8.56 1.57 -35.97
CA GLU A 14 -9.37 1.76 -37.18
C GLU A 14 -10.85 1.68 -36.84
N THR A 15 -11.24 0.66 -36.07
CA THR A 15 -12.65 0.43 -35.70
C THR A 15 -13.06 1.10 -34.39
N LEU A 16 -12.08 1.56 -33.59
CA LEU A 16 -12.26 2.09 -32.23
C LEU A 16 -12.89 1.08 -31.27
N VAL A 17 -12.76 -0.22 -31.56
CA VAL A 17 -13.21 -1.30 -30.68
C VAL A 17 -12.10 -1.66 -29.70
N PHE A 18 -12.43 -1.65 -28.41
CA PHE A 18 -11.53 -2.11 -27.35
C PHE A 18 -11.97 -3.49 -26.87
N GLU A 19 -11.22 -4.53 -27.24
CA GLU A 19 -11.44 -5.89 -26.73
C GLU A 19 -10.66 -6.05 -25.42
N HIS A 20 -11.36 -6.28 -24.31
CA HIS A 20 -10.74 -6.14 -23.01
C HIS A 20 -11.24 -7.12 -21.95
N GLY A 21 -10.40 -7.35 -20.94
CA GLY A 21 -10.74 -8.11 -19.75
C GLY A 21 -11.56 -7.30 -18.73
N GLU A 22 -11.69 -7.82 -17.52
CA GLU A 22 -12.42 -7.14 -16.45
C GLU A 22 -11.64 -5.93 -15.90
N PHE A 23 -12.38 -4.98 -15.34
CA PHE A 23 -11.81 -3.90 -14.54
C PHE A 23 -11.14 -4.46 -13.29
N GLN A 24 -9.95 -3.94 -12.98
CA GLN A 24 -9.16 -4.31 -11.81
C GLN A 24 -8.79 -3.04 -11.05
N GLU A 25 -8.94 -3.06 -9.72
CA GLU A 25 -8.52 -1.95 -8.87
C GLU A 25 -6.99 -1.78 -8.88
N LEU A 26 -6.52 -0.53 -8.88
CA LEU A 26 -5.09 -0.20 -8.82
C LEU A 26 -4.58 -0.19 -7.38
N ASP A 27 -5.41 0.16 -6.43
CA ASP A 27 -5.05 0.29 -5.03
C ASP A 27 -6.28 -0.06 -4.19
N ALA A 28 -6.08 -0.97 -3.23
CA ALA A 28 -7.16 -1.42 -2.33
C ALA A 28 -7.26 -0.56 -1.07
N GLY A 29 -6.42 0.46 -0.93
CA GLY A 29 -6.38 1.36 0.21
C GLY A 29 -7.59 2.31 0.28
N PHE A 30 -7.59 3.13 1.33
CA PHE A 30 -8.64 4.13 1.53
C PHE A 30 -8.44 5.38 0.66
N ASP A 31 -7.17 5.74 0.43
CA ASP A 31 -6.75 7.07 0.00
C ASP A 31 -5.87 6.98 -1.25
N PHE A 32 -6.47 6.59 -2.39
CA PHE A 32 -5.81 6.58 -3.70
C PHE A 32 -6.77 7.04 -4.81
N TYR A 33 -6.50 8.22 -5.37
CA TYR A 33 -7.39 8.86 -6.33
C TYR A 33 -6.66 9.53 -7.49
N ALA A 34 -7.36 9.70 -8.62
CA ALA A 34 -6.92 10.41 -9.81
C ALA A 34 -5.47 10.12 -10.25
N PRO A 35 -5.08 8.84 -10.40
CA PRO A 35 -3.73 8.52 -10.81
C PRO A 35 -3.44 9.01 -12.22
N GLN A 36 -2.23 9.49 -12.41
CA GLN A 36 -1.68 9.86 -13.71
C GLN A 36 -0.43 9.04 -13.98
N THR A 37 -0.13 8.87 -15.26
CA THR A 37 1.10 8.19 -15.66
C THR A 37 1.94 9.06 -16.58
N ILE A 38 3.24 8.99 -16.38
CA ILE A 38 4.25 9.60 -17.25
C ILE A 38 5.23 8.52 -17.70
N GLU A 39 5.94 8.81 -18.78
CA GLU A 39 7.08 8.01 -19.19
C GLU A 39 8.36 8.70 -18.69
N ASP A 40 9.24 7.96 -18.03
CA ASP A 40 10.53 8.50 -17.61
C ASP A 40 11.61 8.36 -18.70
N GLU A 41 12.79 8.93 -18.45
CA GLU A 41 13.92 8.92 -19.40
C GLU A 41 14.42 7.52 -19.80
N ALA A 42 14.08 6.49 -19.01
CA ALA A 42 14.42 5.11 -19.29
C ALA A 42 13.28 4.34 -19.98
N GLY A 43 12.21 5.03 -20.41
CA GLY A 43 11.05 4.45 -21.08
C GLY A 43 10.10 3.70 -20.14
N ARG A 44 10.21 3.88 -18.82
CA ARG A 44 9.33 3.20 -17.86
C ARG A 44 8.06 3.99 -17.68
N ARG A 45 6.93 3.29 -17.60
CA ARG A 45 5.65 3.88 -17.23
C ARG A 45 5.61 4.08 -15.72
N VAL A 46 5.60 5.33 -15.27
CA VAL A 46 5.57 5.71 -13.85
C VAL A 46 4.20 6.26 -13.50
N LEU A 47 3.60 5.74 -12.44
CA LEU A 47 2.30 6.15 -11.90
C LEU A 47 2.51 6.96 -10.62
N ILE A 48 1.73 8.04 -10.49
CA ILE A 48 1.58 8.83 -9.26
C ILE A 48 0.09 9.12 -9.09
N GLY A 49 -0.44 8.93 -7.89
CA GLY A 49 -1.82 9.28 -7.53
C GLY A 49 -1.88 10.35 -6.44
N TRP A 50 -3.09 10.83 -6.21
CA TRP A 50 -3.43 11.61 -5.03
C TRP A 50 -3.70 10.66 -3.87
N MET A 51 -3.03 10.92 -2.75
CA MET A 51 -3.32 10.30 -1.46
C MET A 51 -4.21 11.26 -0.67
N GLY A 52 -5.51 11.03 -0.80
CA GLY A 52 -6.57 11.90 -0.33
C GLY A 52 -7.76 11.84 -1.27
N ILE A 53 -8.96 11.86 -0.71
CA ILE A 53 -10.22 11.73 -1.44
C ILE A 53 -11.00 13.05 -1.35
N PRO A 54 -11.67 13.50 -2.42
CA PRO A 54 -12.58 14.64 -2.36
C PRO A 54 -13.68 14.45 -1.31
N ASP A 55 -14.20 15.55 -0.78
CA ASP A 55 -15.32 15.59 0.17
C ASP A 55 -15.07 14.83 1.49
N VAL A 56 -13.79 14.65 1.86
CA VAL A 56 -13.34 14.11 3.15
C VAL A 56 -12.43 15.13 3.83
N GLU A 57 -12.75 15.48 5.08
CA GLU A 57 -11.90 16.30 5.94
C GLU A 57 -10.82 15.43 6.60
N TYR A 58 -9.56 15.81 6.47
CA TYR A 58 -8.43 15.10 7.08
C TYR A 58 -7.94 15.84 8.32
N PRO A 59 -7.36 15.13 9.32
CA PRO A 59 -6.79 15.78 10.51
C PRO A 59 -5.78 16.89 10.18
N THR A 60 -5.05 16.74 9.07
CA THR A 60 -4.05 17.69 8.58
C THR A 60 -4.66 19.02 8.13
N ASP A 61 -5.96 19.06 7.80
CA ASP A 61 -6.64 20.29 7.37
C ASP A 61 -6.60 21.36 8.47
N ALA A 62 -6.62 20.94 9.74
CA ALA A 62 -6.45 21.83 10.90
C ALA A 62 -5.04 22.47 10.97
N ASP A 63 -4.04 21.82 10.37
CA ASP A 63 -2.67 22.32 10.26
C ASP A 63 -2.46 23.19 8.99
N GLY A 64 -3.50 23.36 8.17
CA GLY A 64 -3.49 24.24 7.00
C GLY A 64 -2.95 23.59 5.71
N TRP A 65 -2.87 22.27 5.65
CA TRP A 65 -2.45 21.52 4.46
C TRP A 65 -3.33 20.28 4.25
N ALA A 66 -3.56 19.92 3.00
CA ALA A 66 -4.46 18.83 2.63
C ALA A 66 -3.76 17.87 1.67
N HIS A 67 -3.94 16.57 1.94
CA HIS A 67 -3.52 15.45 1.09
C HIS A 67 -2.02 15.42 0.79
N CYS A 68 -1.60 14.45 -0.03
CA CYS A 68 -0.27 14.43 -0.64
C CYS A 68 -0.29 13.62 -1.95
N LEU A 69 0.86 13.50 -2.60
CA LEU A 69 1.04 12.55 -3.71
C LEU A 69 1.53 11.22 -3.16
N THR A 70 1.08 10.12 -3.75
CA THR A 70 1.60 8.78 -3.47
C THR A 70 3.06 8.68 -3.91
N LEU A 71 3.79 7.70 -3.39
CA LEU A 71 5.09 7.35 -3.93
C LEU A 71 4.99 7.02 -5.42
N PRO A 72 5.99 7.37 -6.23
CA PRO A 72 6.03 7.01 -7.64
C PRO A 72 6.20 5.49 -7.79
N ARG A 73 5.36 4.87 -8.63
CA ARG A 73 5.34 3.42 -8.87
C ARG A 73 5.62 3.13 -10.34
N THR A 74 6.60 2.28 -10.64
CA THR A 74 6.79 1.77 -12.01
C THR A 74 5.76 0.68 -12.30
N LEU A 75 5.15 0.74 -13.48
CA LEU A 75 4.16 -0.22 -13.96
C LEU A 75 4.76 -1.21 -14.95
N THR A 76 4.46 -2.49 -14.78
CA THR A 76 4.72 -3.55 -15.77
C THR A 76 3.47 -4.41 -15.95
N ILE A 77 3.33 -5.09 -17.09
CA ILE A 77 2.28 -6.11 -17.28
C ILE A 77 2.95 -7.48 -17.28
N GLU A 78 2.50 -8.35 -16.38
CA GLU A 78 2.98 -9.73 -16.25
C GLU A 78 1.75 -10.65 -16.21
N ASN A 79 1.64 -11.57 -17.17
CA ASN A 79 0.50 -12.49 -17.30
C ASN A 79 -0.87 -11.79 -17.30
N GLN A 80 -1.02 -10.73 -18.11
CA GLN A 80 -2.23 -9.89 -18.19
C GLN A 80 -2.61 -9.16 -16.90
N ILE A 81 -1.72 -9.10 -15.91
CA ILE A 81 -1.93 -8.39 -14.64
C ILE A 81 -0.95 -7.24 -14.58
N LEU A 82 -1.46 -6.04 -14.27
CA LEU A 82 -0.61 -4.88 -14.02
C LEU A 82 0.08 -5.05 -12.67
N LYS A 83 1.41 -4.94 -12.66
CA LYS A 83 2.26 -4.98 -11.48
C LYS A 83 2.80 -3.59 -11.19
N GLN A 84 2.80 -3.24 -9.92
CA GLN A 84 3.34 -1.98 -9.40
C GLN A 84 4.59 -2.28 -8.58
N LYS A 85 5.64 -1.49 -8.76
CA LYS A 85 6.83 -1.52 -7.89
C LYS A 85 7.20 -0.09 -7.51
N PRO A 86 7.58 0.20 -6.26
CA PRO A 86 8.09 1.51 -5.89
C PRO A 86 9.27 1.89 -6.78
N HIS A 87 9.29 3.12 -7.28
CA HIS A 87 10.28 3.57 -8.24
C HIS A 87 11.69 3.38 -7.67
N MET A 88 12.60 2.82 -8.48
CA MET A 88 13.90 2.36 -7.97
C MET A 88 14.75 3.48 -7.35
N HIS A 89 14.54 4.74 -7.76
CA HIS A 89 15.26 5.89 -7.20
C HIS A 89 14.94 6.17 -5.74
N LEU A 90 13.81 5.68 -5.20
CA LEU A 90 13.54 5.77 -3.76
C LEU A 90 14.64 5.09 -2.93
N ARG A 91 15.34 4.09 -3.49
CA ARG A 91 16.48 3.45 -2.83
C ARG A 91 17.62 4.41 -2.53
N LYS A 92 17.75 5.52 -3.26
CA LYS A 92 18.77 6.55 -3.03
C LYS A 92 18.51 7.37 -1.75
N LEU A 93 17.27 7.34 -1.25
CA LEU A 93 16.87 8.02 -0.01
C LEU A 93 17.08 7.15 1.22
N ARG A 94 17.40 5.86 1.05
CA ARG A 94 17.65 4.95 2.16
C ARG A 94 18.92 5.34 2.90
N SER A 95 18.81 5.33 4.21
CA SER A 95 19.91 5.51 5.15
C SER A 95 19.60 4.72 6.41
N ASN A 96 20.61 4.49 7.26
CA ASN A 96 20.43 3.87 8.57
C ASN A 96 19.71 2.50 8.49
N GLU A 97 20.21 1.63 7.60
CA GLU A 97 19.65 0.29 7.46
C GLU A 97 19.86 -0.50 8.75
N GLU A 98 18.76 -1.01 9.28
CA GLU A 98 18.74 -1.96 10.38
C GLU A 98 17.99 -3.21 9.94
N SER A 99 18.42 -4.37 10.45
CA SER A 99 17.77 -5.64 10.16
C SER A 99 17.70 -6.49 11.42
N ALA A 100 16.63 -7.28 11.50
CA ALA A 100 16.44 -8.28 12.52
C ALA A 100 15.81 -9.52 11.91
N LEU A 101 16.23 -10.68 12.40
CA LEU A 101 15.64 -11.97 12.08
C LEU A 101 15.03 -12.56 13.35
N GLY A 102 13.81 -13.08 13.23
CA GLY A 102 13.18 -13.74 14.35
C GLY A 102 11.86 -14.40 14.00
N TYR A 103 11.32 -15.10 14.99
CA TYR A 103 10.04 -15.77 14.91
C TYR A 103 9.00 -15.02 15.71
N ALA A 104 7.81 -14.88 15.12
CA ALA A 104 6.60 -14.44 15.78
C ALA A 104 5.79 -15.67 16.27
N ASN A 105 4.99 -15.47 17.31
CA ASN A 105 4.03 -16.46 17.79
C ASN A 105 2.78 -15.72 18.26
N LYS A 106 1.92 -16.38 19.04
CA LYS A 106 0.67 -15.78 19.55
C LYS A 106 0.84 -14.56 20.48
N PHE A 107 2.07 -14.20 20.87
CA PHE A 107 2.36 -13.02 21.67
C PHE A 107 2.94 -11.92 20.80
N ILE A 108 2.51 -10.68 21.04
CA ILE A 108 3.10 -9.49 20.43
C ILE A 108 4.58 -9.45 20.80
N LYS A 109 5.42 -9.35 19.78
CA LYS A 109 6.87 -9.36 19.94
C LYS A 109 7.49 -8.24 19.11
N GLN A 110 8.18 -7.35 19.80
CA GLN A 110 9.09 -6.42 19.16
C GLN A 110 10.38 -7.17 18.80
N LEU A 111 10.69 -7.30 17.51
CA LEU A 111 11.88 -8.00 17.05
C LEU A 111 13.17 -7.18 17.23
N HIS A 112 13.05 -5.86 17.15
CA HIS A 112 14.15 -4.91 17.31
C HIS A 112 13.60 -3.57 17.83
N PRO A 113 14.34 -2.84 18.68
CA PRO A 113 14.00 -1.48 19.09
C PRO A 113 14.28 -0.48 17.95
N TYR A 114 13.50 -0.55 16.87
CA TYR A 114 13.57 0.46 15.80
C TYR A 114 13.07 1.82 16.32
N GLU A 115 13.77 2.89 15.94
CA GLU A 115 13.38 4.27 16.24
C GLU A 115 13.00 5.01 14.96
N GLY A 116 12.14 6.02 15.09
CA GLY A 116 11.71 6.88 13.99
C GLY A 116 10.24 6.71 13.61
N VAL A 117 9.71 7.73 12.93
CA VAL A 117 8.31 7.79 12.48
C VAL A 117 8.16 7.73 10.95
N GLN A 118 9.29 7.74 10.24
CA GLN A 118 9.38 7.68 8.78
C GLN A 118 10.39 6.60 8.40
N TYR A 119 9.96 5.59 7.65
CA TYR A 119 10.82 4.47 7.30
C TYR A 119 10.26 3.65 6.13
N GLU A 120 11.14 2.93 5.48
CA GLU A 120 10.80 1.81 4.62
C GLU A 120 11.06 0.51 5.39
N LEU A 121 10.03 -0.33 5.51
CA LEU A 121 10.11 -1.63 6.18
C LEU A 121 9.90 -2.74 5.15
N VAL A 122 10.92 -3.60 4.99
CA VAL A 122 10.82 -4.83 4.20
C VAL A 122 10.72 -6.01 5.15
N VAL A 123 9.65 -6.80 5.02
CA VAL A 123 9.42 -7.99 5.83
C VAL A 123 9.42 -9.21 4.93
N ASP A 124 10.49 -10.01 5.00
CA ASP A 124 10.58 -11.29 4.31
C ASP A 124 9.98 -12.41 5.17
N ILE A 125 9.04 -13.17 4.60
CA ILE A 125 8.38 -14.30 5.25
C ILE A 125 9.05 -15.58 4.75
N LEU A 126 10.01 -16.06 5.54
CA LEU A 126 10.78 -17.25 5.20
C LEU A 126 9.93 -18.52 5.37
N GLU A 127 9.18 -18.60 6.47
CA GLU A 127 8.33 -19.73 6.84
C GLU A 127 7.04 -19.21 7.49
N ASN A 128 5.89 -19.84 7.19
CA ASN A 128 4.60 -19.50 7.80
C ASN A 128 3.76 -20.76 8.02
N GLU A 129 3.59 -21.15 9.27
CA GLU A 129 2.68 -22.22 9.71
C GLU A 129 1.45 -21.67 10.46
N SER A 130 1.30 -20.35 10.52
CA SER A 130 0.20 -19.69 11.24
C SER A 130 -1.07 -19.65 10.38
N SER A 131 -2.23 -19.66 11.04
CA SER A 131 -3.50 -19.36 10.37
C SER A 131 -3.56 -17.90 9.93
N ALA A 132 -2.95 -17.01 10.73
CA ALA A 132 -2.82 -15.59 10.46
C ALA A 132 -1.64 -15.00 11.25
N PHE A 133 -1.11 -13.88 10.78
CA PHE A 133 -0.18 -13.05 11.54
C PHE A 133 -0.48 -11.56 11.36
N GLU A 134 0.02 -10.75 12.29
CA GLU A 134 -0.20 -9.31 12.33
C GLU A 134 1.11 -8.54 12.48
N LEU A 135 1.18 -7.39 11.82
CA LEU A 135 2.21 -6.38 11.99
C LEU A 135 1.53 -5.11 12.50
N GLN A 136 1.96 -4.63 13.66
CA GLN A 136 1.48 -3.37 14.23
C GLN A 136 2.49 -2.27 13.91
N LEU A 137 2.04 -1.27 13.15
CA LEU A 137 2.82 -0.11 12.75
C LEU A 137 2.41 1.10 13.59
N ARG A 138 3.36 2.01 13.82
CA ARG A 138 3.13 3.26 14.58
C ARG A 138 2.42 2.99 15.92
N ALA A 139 2.86 1.93 16.60
CA ALA A 139 2.18 1.40 17.77
C ALA A 139 2.62 2.09 19.07
N SER A 140 1.65 2.36 19.94
CA SER A 140 1.82 2.81 21.32
C SER A 140 0.96 1.94 22.24
N SER A 141 0.79 2.31 23.51
CA SER A 141 -0.14 1.61 24.41
C SER A 141 -1.61 1.87 24.09
N HIS A 142 -1.93 2.82 23.21
CA HIS A 142 -3.31 3.23 22.89
C HIS A 142 -3.63 3.21 21.39
N GLU A 143 -2.63 3.31 20.53
CA GLU A 143 -2.82 3.46 19.09
C GLU A 143 -1.98 2.43 18.34
N SER A 144 -2.50 1.93 17.22
CA SER A 144 -1.75 1.12 16.26
C SER A 144 -2.45 1.10 14.90
N THR A 145 -1.66 1.01 13.83
CA THR A 145 -2.17 0.63 12.50
C THR A 145 -1.82 -0.82 12.25
N VAL A 146 -2.79 -1.67 11.92
CA VAL A 146 -2.58 -3.12 11.86
C VAL A 146 -2.62 -3.60 10.42
N ILE A 147 -1.59 -4.34 10.02
CA ILE A 147 -1.60 -5.15 8.80
C ILE A 147 -1.74 -6.60 9.22
N ARG A 148 -2.80 -7.26 8.78
CA ARG A 148 -3.08 -8.67 9.06
C ARG A 148 -3.03 -9.47 7.76
N TYR A 149 -2.43 -10.66 7.81
CA TYR A 149 -2.49 -11.63 6.72
C TYR A 149 -3.22 -12.89 7.18
N GLU A 150 -4.24 -13.29 6.43
CA GLU A 150 -4.99 -14.53 6.63
C GLU A 150 -4.50 -15.61 5.64
N THR A 151 -3.85 -16.66 6.16
CA THR A 151 -3.18 -17.66 5.33
C THR A 151 -4.17 -18.45 4.46
N ALA A 152 -5.32 -18.84 5.00
CA ALA A 152 -6.27 -19.69 4.27
C ALA A 152 -6.93 -18.96 3.08
N THR A 153 -7.21 -17.67 3.22
CA THR A 153 -7.87 -16.85 2.19
C THR A 153 -6.88 -16.07 1.33
N LYS A 154 -5.60 -16.00 1.75
CA LYS A 154 -4.53 -15.17 1.17
C LYS A 154 -4.87 -13.69 1.17
N GLU A 155 -5.58 -13.26 2.20
CA GLU A 155 -6.08 -11.89 2.32
C GLU A 155 -5.12 -11.06 3.16
N VAL A 156 -4.72 -9.90 2.62
CA VAL A 156 -4.00 -8.85 3.35
C VAL A 156 -5.04 -7.80 3.74
N ILE A 157 -5.11 -7.48 5.02
CA ILE A 157 -6.08 -6.58 5.61
C ILE A 157 -5.32 -5.44 6.29
N LEU A 158 -5.70 -4.20 5.98
CA LEU A 158 -5.23 -3.00 6.65
C LEU A 158 -6.36 -2.46 7.55
N GLU A 159 -6.09 -2.37 8.84
CA GLU A 159 -7.01 -1.82 9.83
C GLU A 159 -6.45 -0.53 10.42
N ARG A 160 -7.28 0.52 10.40
CA ARG A 160 -6.91 1.85 10.88
C ARG A 160 -7.75 2.37 12.04
N PHE A 161 -8.61 1.55 12.64
CA PHE A 161 -9.57 2.00 13.65
C PHE A 161 -8.88 2.70 14.84
N ASP A 162 -7.78 2.12 15.33
CA ASP A 162 -6.98 2.65 16.43
C ASP A 162 -5.72 3.38 15.96
N SER A 163 -5.66 3.86 14.71
CA SER A 163 -4.47 4.55 14.16
C SER A 163 -4.28 5.99 14.69
N GLY A 164 -5.21 6.48 15.52
CA GLY A 164 -5.26 7.85 16.01
C GLY A 164 -6.42 8.64 15.39
N ALA A 165 -6.21 9.93 15.10
CA ALA A 165 -7.24 10.78 14.50
C ALA A 165 -7.62 10.29 13.10
N LEU A 166 -8.92 10.12 12.86
CA LEU A 166 -9.46 9.63 11.58
C LEU A 166 -10.03 10.78 10.73
N PRO A 167 -10.02 10.65 9.39
CA PRO A 167 -10.72 11.57 8.51
C PRO A 167 -12.24 11.56 8.75
N PHE A 168 -12.96 12.60 8.34
CA PHE A 168 -14.42 12.70 8.48
C PHE A 168 -15.07 13.09 7.13
N PRO A 169 -16.11 12.36 6.67
CA PRO A 169 -16.68 11.15 7.26
C PRO A 169 -15.78 9.91 7.09
N VAL A 170 -15.84 8.97 8.06
CA VAL A 170 -15.11 7.69 7.97
C VAL A 170 -15.95 6.65 7.21
N GLU A 171 -15.58 6.31 5.98
CA GLU A 171 -16.13 5.15 5.25
C GLU A 171 -15.40 3.85 5.59
N GLY A 172 -15.67 3.35 6.80
CA GLY A 172 -15.06 2.14 7.35
C GLY A 172 -13.60 2.32 7.77
N THR A 173 -13.11 1.38 8.57
CA THR A 173 -11.76 1.39 9.15
C THR A 173 -10.94 0.17 8.77
N SER A 174 -11.45 -0.65 7.84
CA SER A 174 -10.74 -1.79 7.26
C SER A 174 -10.80 -1.77 5.74
N ARG A 175 -9.71 -2.20 5.10
CA ARG A 175 -9.59 -2.48 3.67
C ARG A 175 -8.81 -3.77 3.50
N SER A 176 -9.11 -4.53 2.45
CA SER A 176 -8.39 -5.76 2.17
C SER A 176 -8.19 -6.00 0.69
N THR A 177 -7.19 -6.83 0.37
CA THR A 177 -6.98 -7.37 -0.96
C THR A 177 -6.54 -8.83 -0.87
N ARG A 178 -6.82 -9.59 -1.92
CA ARG A 178 -6.46 -11.01 -1.99
C ARG A 178 -5.27 -11.21 -2.92
N LEU A 179 -4.28 -11.96 -2.43
CA LEU A 179 -3.11 -12.33 -3.21
C LEU A 179 -3.38 -13.57 -4.05
N ASN A 180 -2.77 -13.62 -5.24
CA ASN A 180 -2.84 -14.79 -6.13
C ASN A 180 -1.96 -15.96 -5.64
N SER A 181 -1.01 -15.69 -4.76
CA SER A 181 -0.07 -16.65 -4.18
C SER A 181 0.09 -16.38 -2.68
N GLU A 182 0.73 -17.31 -1.97
CA GLU A 182 1.13 -17.06 -0.59
C GLU A 182 1.97 -15.79 -0.46
N LEU A 183 1.75 -15.04 0.62
CA LEU A 183 2.55 -13.86 0.93
C LEU A 183 3.99 -14.28 1.26
N LYS A 184 4.96 -13.68 0.56
CA LYS A 184 6.39 -13.93 0.75
C LYS A 184 7.18 -12.71 1.22
N GLN A 185 6.69 -11.53 0.90
CA GLN A 185 7.32 -10.28 1.29
C GLN A 185 6.26 -9.19 1.39
N LEU A 186 6.37 -8.35 2.42
CA LEU A 186 5.72 -7.04 2.49
C LEU A 186 6.77 -5.95 2.35
N ARG A 187 6.44 -4.88 1.62
CA ARG A 187 7.31 -3.71 1.47
C ARG A 187 6.51 -2.46 1.79
N ILE A 188 6.63 -2.02 3.03
CA ILE A 188 5.80 -0.98 3.61
C ILE A 188 6.60 0.33 3.65
N PHE A 189 6.00 1.42 3.19
CA PHE A 189 6.51 2.77 3.37
C PHE A 189 5.65 3.48 4.38
N VAL A 190 6.27 4.01 5.43
CA VAL A 190 5.60 4.78 6.46
C VAL A 190 6.19 6.18 6.45
N ASP A 191 5.34 7.19 6.34
CA ASP A 191 5.70 8.59 6.57
C ASP A 191 4.95 9.10 7.83
N THR A 192 5.01 10.41 8.07
CA THR A 192 4.43 11.09 9.24
C THR A 192 2.98 10.67 9.49
N SER A 193 2.17 10.63 8.42
CA SER A 193 0.74 10.32 8.47
C SER A 193 0.25 9.50 7.27
N SER A 194 1.13 8.75 6.60
CA SER A 194 0.78 7.89 5.46
C SER A 194 1.45 6.52 5.53
N ILE A 195 0.76 5.51 4.97
CA ILE A 195 1.28 4.15 4.82
C ILE A 195 0.93 3.64 3.42
N GLU A 196 1.93 3.14 2.69
CA GLU A 196 1.77 2.39 1.43
C GLU A 196 2.36 0.99 1.61
N ILE A 197 1.67 -0.06 1.13
CA ILE A 197 1.99 -1.48 1.39
C ILE A 197 2.24 -2.24 0.07
#